data_AF-A0A1I4ZJT5-F1
#
_entry.id   AF-A0A1I4ZJT5-F1
#
_cell.length_a   1.000
_cell.length_b   1.000
_cell.length_c   1.000
_cell.angle_alpha   90.00
_cell.angle_beta   90.00
_cell.angle_gamma   90.00
#
_symmetry.space_group_name_H-M   'P 1'
#
loop_
_entity.id
_entity.type
_entity.pdbx_description
1 polymer ?
#
loop_
_entity_poly.entity_id
_entity_poly.type
_entity_poly.pdbx_seq_one_letter_code
_entity_poly.pdbx_strand_id
1 'polypeptide(L)'
;MKLYYMAGASSLAPHIVLEWTGQAYEAIRADRQSIRSPKFLSLNPSGVVPALVHDDFTLTENVAILGYLSDLHPLAQLSGDGSLRTRAEVMRWLGFLNSDVHKAFRPIFYPERFLPSEDLASELGAAARGQVREYLKRLDAQLQGRDWLTGQRSIADPYLFVMLRWAVGTKVGLHGFDNLRRFISRMHADPGVHAALMIEESLAPRSTAPPGVPDQLRRLDARVREDRPTTLEGEVIGTVEYSEGDGAPREVRRGLVEIEVSRMDTVFSWSDENYRGQAAIPFQNFTRYVSDGAIRLDY
;
A
#
# COMPACT_ATOMS: atom_id res chain seq x y z
N MET A 1 16.04 2.24 1.41
CA MET A 1 15.18 1.91 2.57
C MET A 1 15.49 0.52 3.11
N LYS A 2 15.39 0.32 4.44
CA LYS A 2 15.50 -0.98 5.11
C LYS A 2 14.24 -1.26 5.92
N LEU A 3 13.59 -2.40 5.72
CA LEU A 3 12.42 -2.83 6.49
C LEU A 3 12.82 -3.96 7.45
N TYR A 4 12.71 -3.70 8.74
CA TYR A 4 12.83 -4.73 9.77
C TYR A 4 11.50 -5.43 9.95
N TYR A 5 11.47 -6.75 9.72
CA TYR A 5 10.25 -7.55 9.71
C TYR A 5 10.42 -8.87 10.47
N MET A 6 9.31 -9.48 10.87
CA MET A 6 9.27 -10.85 11.38
C MET A 6 8.26 -11.64 10.55
N ALA A 7 8.64 -12.82 10.08
CA ALA A 7 7.78 -13.65 9.24
C ALA A 7 6.42 -13.92 9.90
N GLY A 8 5.34 -13.67 9.16
CA GLY A 8 3.96 -13.82 9.63
C GLY A 8 3.48 -12.75 10.61
N ALA A 9 4.29 -11.74 10.94
CA ALA A 9 3.88 -10.62 11.77
C ALA A 9 3.20 -9.50 10.95
N SER A 10 2.77 -8.42 11.63
CA SER A 10 2.14 -7.28 10.98
C SER A 10 3.05 -6.54 10.02
N SER A 11 4.37 -6.72 10.17
CA SER A 11 5.38 -6.20 9.25
C SER A 11 5.24 -6.71 7.82
N LEU A 12 4.47 -7.77 7.56
CA LEU A 12 4.12 -8.19 6.20
C LEU A 12 3.30 -7.12 5.45
N ALA A 13 2.51 -6.29 6.16
CA ALA A 13 1.73 -5.23 5.52
C ALA A 13 2.62 -4.18 4.82
N PRO A 14 3.60 -3.52 5.49
CA PRO A 14 4.52 -2.62 4.80
C PRO A 14 5.45 -3.35 3.84
N HIS A 15 5.72 -4.65 4.05
CA HIS A 15 6.47 -5.46 3.10
C HIS A 15 5.75 -5.54 1.74
N ILE A 16 4.45 -5.89 1.74
CA ILE A 16 3.61 -5.92 0.54
C ILE A 16 3.50 -4.52 -0.09
N VAL A 17 3.36 -3.47 0.71
CA VAL A 17 3.32 -2.10 0.16
C VAL A 17 4.62 -1.76 -0.57
N LEU A 18 5.78 -2.09 0.01
CA LEU A 18 7.06 -1.89 -0.67
C LEU A 18 7.17 -2.69 -1.97
N GLU A 19 6.68 -3.93 -2.00
CA GLU A 19 6.56 -4.71 -3.24
C GLU A 19 5.70 -4.00 -4.28
N TRP A 20 4.52 -3.51 -3.89
CA TRP A 20 3.60 -2.77 -4.78
C TRP A 20 4.17 -1.44 -5.28
N THR A 21 5.08 -0.81 -4.54
CA THR A 21 5.75 0.41 -5.02
C THR A 21 6.77 0.13 -6.12
N GLY A 22 7.24 -1.11 -6.27
CA GLY A 22 8.29 -1.48 -7.21
C GLY A 22 9.68 -0.92 -6.85
N GLN A 23 9.86 -0.39 -5.64
CA GLN A 23 11.07 0.28 -5.20
C GLN A 23 12.06 -0.69 -4.56
N ALA A 24 13.34 -0.31 -4.60
CA ALA A 24 14.40 -1.05 -3.95
C ALA A 24 14.36 -0.84 -2.43
N TYR A 25 14.41 -1.93 -1.68
CA TYR A 25 14.59 -1.92 -0.24
C TYR A 25 15.33 -3.19 0.21
N GLU A 26 15.93 -3.12 1.38
CA GLU A 26 16.54 -4.26 2.07
C GLU A 26 15.55 -4.82 3.09
N ALA A 27 15.24 -6.12 3.00
CA ALA A 27 14.38 -6.81 3.96
C ALA A 27 15.23 -7.43 5.08
N ILE A 28 15.18 -6.85 6.28
CA ILE A 28 15.96 -7.33 7.43
C ILE A 28 15.07 -8.18 8.34
N ARG A 29 15.29 -9.49 8.31
CA ARG A 29 14.58 -10.42 9.19
C ARG A 29 15.02 -10.23 10.63
N ALA A 30 14.04 -10.09 11.51
CA ALA A 30 14.17 -10.09 12.95
C ALA A 30 13.43 -11.28 13.56
N ASP A 31 13.78 -11.61 14.80
CA ASP A 31 13.22 -12.67 15.62
C ASP A 31 13.03 -12.15 17.05
N ARG A 32 12.51 -12.99 17.95
CA ARG A 32 12.19 -12.59 19.33
C ARG A 32 13.42 -12.16 20.14
N GLN A 33 14.60 -12.67 19.81
CA GLN A 33 15.85 -12.33 20.47
C GLN A 33 16.45 -11.05 19.87
N SER A 34 16.50 -10.93 18.55
CA SER A 34 17.12 -9.79 17.88
C SER A 34 16.35 -8.48 18.11
N ILE A 35 15.02 -8.51 18.24
CA ILE A 35 14.22 -7.32 18.62
C ILE A 35 14.46 -6.83 20.06
N ARG A 36 15.20 -7.60 20.87
CA ARG A 36 15.61 -7.23 22.24
C ARG A 36 17.08 -6.82 22.32
N SER A 37 17.81 -6.90 21.22
CA SER A 37 19.21 -6.48 21.18
C SER A 37 19.34 -4.96 21.34
N PRO A 38 20.43 -4.45 21.92
CA PRO A 38 20.69 -3.00 21.98
C PRO A 38 20.63 -2.33 20.60
N LYS A 39 21.11 -3.02 19.55
CA LYS A 39 21.08 -2.56 18.16
C LYS A 39 19.65 -2.36 17.63
N PHE A 40 18.72 -3.26 17.95
CA PHE A 40 17.34 -3.07 17.52
C PHE A 40 16.61 -2.07 18.41
N LEU A 41 16.86 -2.09 19.72
CA LEU A 41 16.22 -1.16 20.66
C LEU A 41 16.64 0.30 20.44
N SER A 42 17.83 0.55 19.87
CA SER A 42 18.22 1.89 19.42
C SER A 42 17.42 2.36 18.20
N LEU A 43 16.83 1.45 17.42
CA LEU A 43 15.94 1.77 16.30
C LEU A 43 14.47 1.86 16.75
N ASN A 44 14.02 0.89 17.54
CA ASN A 44 12.67 0.85 18.10
C ASN A 44 12.72 0.43 19.58
N PRO A 45 12.63 1.39 20.53
CA PRO A 45 12.66 1.11 21.96
C PRO A 45 11.55 0.16 22.43
N SER A 46 10.43 0.08 21.69
CA SER A 46 9.33 -0.83 22.01
C SER A 46 9.67 -2.31 21.76
N GLY A 47 10.76 -2.60 21.03
CA GLY A 47 11.21 -3.98 20.76
C GLY A 47 10.18 -4.79 19.97
N VAL A 48 9.56 -4.16 18.97
CA VAL A 48 8.55 -4.76 18.08
C VAL A 48 8.80 -4.40 16.62
N VAL A 49 8.28 -5.21 15.69
CA VAL A 49 8.27 -4.91 14.25
C VAL A 49 6.87 -4.43 13.83
N PRO A 50 6.74 -3.71 12.70
CA PRO A 50 7.81 -3.23 11.81
C PRO A 50 8.63 -2.06 12.37
N ALA A 51 9.83 -1.88 11.82
CA ALA A 51 10.56 -0.62 11.82
C ALA A 51 11.11 -0.36 10.41
N LEU A 52 10.94 0.85 9.89
CA LEU A 52 11.45 1.28 8.59
C LEU A 52 12.59 2.27 8.80
N VAL A 53 13.74 2.01 8.20
CA VAL A 53 14.85 2.97 8.14
C VAL A 53 14.94 3.52 6.72
N HIS A 54 14.82 4.84 6.58
CA HIS A 54 15.03 5.57 5.35
C HIS A 54 16.11 6.62 5.60
N ASP A 55 17.32 6.33 5.16
CA ASP A 55 18.52 7.14 5.43
C ASP A 55 18.77 7.33 6.93
N ASP A 56 18.74 8.56 7.44
CA ASP A 56 18.89 8.90 8.86
C ASP A 56 17.56 8.87 9.64
N PHE A 57 16.44 8.68 8.94
CA PHE A 57 15.12 8.63 9.53
C PHE A 57 14.68 7.20 9.85
N THR A 58 14.28 6.96 11.10
CA THR A 58 13.68 5.70 11.54
C THR A 58 12.22 5.93 11.91
N LEU A 59 11.33 5.17 11.28
CA LEU A 59 9.89 5.23 11.49
C LEU A 59 9.37 3.90 12.03
N THR A 60 8.55 3.99 13.07
CA THR A 60 7.84 2.86 13.69
C THR A 60 6.33 3.08 13.56
N GLU A 61 5.53 2.10 13.96
CA GLU A 61 4.07 2.03 13.77
C GLU A 61 3.63 1.71 12.33
N ASN A 62 2.84 0.63 12.16
CA ASN A 62 2.35 0.21 10.85
C ASN A 62 1.60 1.33 10.12
N VAL A 63 0.68 2.02 10.80
CA VAL A 63 -0.15 3.08 10.18
C VAL A 63 0.73 4.21 9.63
N ALA A 64 1.74 4.62 10.40
CA ALA A 64 2.66 5.68 9.99
C ALA A 64 3.54 5.22 8.83
N ILE A 65 4.13 4.02 8.90
CA ILE A 65 4.96 3.45 7.83
C ILE A 65 4.15 3.31 6.53
N LEU A 66 2.95 2.76 6.59
CA LEU A 66 2.09 2.55 5.42
C LEU A 66 1.72 3.89 4.77
N GLY A 67 1.31 4.88 5.57
CA GLY A 67 1.03 6.24 5.06
C GLY A 67 2.28 6.88 4.43
N TYR A 68 3.42 6.80 5.13
CA TYR A 68 4.70 7.31 4.66
C TYR A 68 5.12 6.70 3.32
N LEU A 69 5.00 5.38 3.16
CA LEU A 69 5.32 4.70 1.90
C LEU A 69 4.38 5.10 0.76
N SER A 70 3.09 5.29 1.06
CA SER A 70 2.13 5.75 0.05
C SER A 70 2.40 7.20 -0.39
N ASP A 71 2.72 8.09 0.55
CA ASP A 71 3.05 9.49 0.25
C ASP A 71 4.40 9.60 -0.45
N LEU A 72 5.37 8.76 -0.07
CA LEU A 72 6.66 8.68 -0.72
C LEU A 72 6.53 8.16 -2.15
N HIS A 73 5.60 7.26 -2.45
CA HIS A 73 5.43 6.65 -3.77
C HIS A 73 4.02 6.87 -4.34
N PRO A 74 3.66 8.11 -4.70
CA PRO A 74 2.31 8.45 -5.14
C PRO A 74 1.90 7.70 -6.42
N LEU A 75 2.87 7.31 -7.25
CA LEU A 75 2.64 6.56 -8.49
C LEU A 75 2.07 5.15 -8.25
N ALA A 76 2.26 4.61 -7.05
CA ALA A 76 1.70 3.31 -6.68
C ALA A 76 0.18 3.36 -6.43
N GLN A 77 -0.41 4.56 -6.32
CA GLN A 77 -1.85 4.82 -6.13
C GLN A 77 -2.44 4.08 -4.92
N LEU A 78 -1.73 4.10 -3.78
CA LEU A 78 -2.11 3.33 -2.59
C LEU A 78 -2.92 4.14 -1.55
N SER A 79 -3.29 5.38 -1.88
CA SER A 79 -4.06 6.30 -1.02
C SER A 79 -5.42 6.69 -1.63
N GLY A 80 -6.00 5.81 -2.44
CA GLY A 80 -7.22 6.10 -3.21
C GLY A 80 -6.94 6.94 -4.46
N ASP A 81 -7.89 7.78 -4.85
CA ASP A 81 -7.76 8.69 -6.01
C ASP A 81 -6.99 10.00 -5.70
N GLY A 82 -6.35 10.07 -4.54
CA GLY A 82 -5.61 11.25 -4.09
C GLY A 82 -6.48 12.35 -3.46
N SER A 83 -7.80 12.30 -3.60
CA SER A 83 -8.70 13.25 -2.95
C SER A 83 -8.68 13.12 -1.43
N LEU A 84 -8.99 14.21 -0.73
CA LEU A 84 -9.11 14.20 0.74
C LEU A 84 -10.11 13.14 1.22
N ARG A 85 -11.19 12.92 0.46
CA ARG A 85 -12.23 11.96 0.80
C ARG A 85 -11.72 10.52 0.72
N THR A 86 -11.07 10.12 -0.37
CA THR A 86 -10.58 8.74 -0.50
C THR A 86 -9.41 8.47 0.44
N ARG A 87 -8.52 9.46 0.65
CA ARG A 87 -7.49 9.39 1.69
C ARG A 87 -8.08 9.17 3.08
N ALA A 88 -9.12 9.92 3.44
CA ALA A 88 -9.81 9.75 4.73
C ALA A 88 -10.46 8.35 4.86
N GLU A 89 -11.02 7.82 3.78
CA GLU A 89 -11.58 6.46 3.76
C GLU A 89 -10.52 5.37 3.97
N VAL A 90 -9.37 5.49 3.30
CA VAL A 90 -8.21 4.60 3.53
C VAL A 90 -7.75 4.69 4.98
N MET A 91 -7.57 5.90 5.51
CA MET A 91 -7.13 6.11 6.89
C MET A 91 -8.15 5.60 7.92
N ARG A 92 -9.45 5.72 7.65
CA ARG A 92 -10.51 5.18 8.52
C ARG A 92 -10.38 3.66 8.66
N TRP A 93 -10.24 2.95 7.54
CA TRP A 93 -10.09 1.50 7.57
C TRP A 93 -8.76 1.06 8.16
N LEU A 94 -7.68 1.78 7.85
CA LEU A 94 -6.37 1.53 8.44
C LEU A 94 -6.37 1.74 9.96
N GLY A 95 -7.06 2.78 10.43
CA GLY A 95 -7.31 3.05 11.84
C GLY A 95 -8.08 1.91 12.50
N PHE A 96 -9.22 1.50 11.94
CA PHE A 96 -10.02 0.38 12.44
C PHE A 96 -9.23 -0.93 12.52
N LEU A 97 -8.49 -1.27 11.46
CA LEU A 97 -7.63 -2.45 11.42
C LEU A 97 -6.58 -2.38 12.55
N ASN A 98 -5.91 -1.25 12.71
CA ASN A 98 -4.84 -1.10 13.68
C ASN A 98 -5.34 -1.05 15.14
N SER A 99 -6.36 -0.25 15.42
CA SER A 99 -6.80 0.03 16.79
C SER A 99 -7.72 -1.04 17.35
N ASP A 100 -8.49 -1.71 16.50
CA ASP A 100 -9.57 -2.59 16.94
C ASP A 100 -9.24 -4.03 16.57
N VAL A 101 -9.06 -4.31 15.27
CA VAL A 101 -8.91 -5.68 14.77
C VAL A 101 -7.58 -6.29 15.20
N HIS A 102 -6.45 -5.63 14.98
CA HIS A 102 -5.13 -6.11 15.41
C HIS A 102 -5.10 -6.31 16.92
N LYS A 103 -5.61 -5.34 17.70
CA LYS A 103 -5.61 -5.45 19.16
C LYS A 103 -6.43 -6.64 19.66
N ALA A 104 -7.54 -6.98 19.00
CA ALA A 104 -8.37 -8.12 19.36
C ALA A 104 -7.66 -9.48 19.21
N PHE A 105 -6.58 -9.57 18.43
CA PHE A 105 -5.75 -10.78 18.36
C PHE A 105 -4.82 -10.96 19.56
N ARG A 106 -4.54 -9.91 20.34
CA ARG A 106 -3.53 -9.99 21.41
C ARG A 106 -3.88 -11.01 22.51
N PRO A 107 -5.12 -11.12 22.99
CA PRO A 107 -5.52 -12.18 23.92
C PRO A 107 -5.60 -13.57 23.27
N ILE A 108 -5.59 -13.66 21.93
CA ILE A 108 -5.53 -14.96 21.22
C ILE A 108 -4.08 -15.45 21.13
N PHE A 109 -3.13 -14.55 20.88
CA PHE A 109 -1.71 -14.89 20.74
C PHE A 109 -0.98 -15.07 22.07
N TYR A 110 -1.36 -14.29 23.09
CA TYR A 110 -0.69 -14.27 24.39
C TYR A 110 -1.69 -14.18 25.54
N PRO A 111 -2.66 -15.11 25.65
CA PRO A 111 -3.66 -15.08 26.71
C PRO A 111 -3.04 -15.08 28.12
N GLU A 112 -1.90 -15.74 28.29
CA GLU A 112 -1.13 -15.83 29.53
C GLU A 112 -0.60 -14.48 30.04
N ARG A 113 -0.53 -13.47 29.18
CA ARG A 113 -0.14 -12.10 29.57
C ARG A 113 -1.25 -11.32 30.25
N PHE A 114 -2.49 -11.80 30.16
CA PHE A 114 -3.65 -11.13 30.73
C PHE A 114 -4.11 -11.82 32.01
N LEU A 115 -4.06 -13.14 32.04
CA LEU A 115 -4.56 -13.94 33.15
C LEU A 115 -3.56 -15.06 33.49
N PRO A 116 -3.23 -15.25 34.78
CA PRO A 116 -2.25 -16.27 35.20
C PRO A 116 -2.82 -17.69 35.23
N SER A 117 -4.15 -17.84 35.26
CA SER A 117 -4.84 -19.13 35.22
C SER A 117 -4.99 -19.61 33.78
N GLU A 118 -4.57 -20.83 33.50
CA GLU A 118 -4.65 -21.44 32.15
C GLU A 118 -6.10 -21.56 31.65
N ASP A 119 -7.03 -21.97 32.52
CA ASP A 119 -8.45 -22.07 32.18
C ASP A 119 -9.04 -20.70 31.81
N LEU A 120 -8.80 -19.68 32.65
CA LEU A 120 -9.27 -18.32 32.38
C LEU A 120 -8.61 -17.70 31.13
N ALA A 121 -7.33 -18.00 30.91
CA ALA A 121 -6.58 -17.60 29.72
C ALA A 121 -7.18 -18.23 28.44
N SER A 122 -7.58 -19.51 28.51
CA SER A 122 -8.25 -20.22 27.41
C SER A 122 -9.63 -19.60 27.09
N GLU A 123 -10.44 -19.32 28.13
CA GLU A 123 -11.74 -18.66 27.98
C GLU A 123 -11.61 -17.26 27.36
N LEU A 124 -10.64 -16.47 27.82
CA LEU A 124 -10.33 -15.16 27.24
C LEU A 124 -9.96 -15.27 25.76
N GLY A 125 -9.12 -16.24 25.39
CA GLY A 125 -8.78 -16.50 24.00
C GLY A 125 -10.00 -16.86 23.15
N ALA A 126 -10.92 -17.66 23.68
CA ALA A 126 -12.17 -18.01 23.01
C ALA A 126 -13.09 -16.80 22.81
N ALA A 127 -13.26 -15.96 23.85
CA ALA A 127 -14.02 -14.72 23.75
C ALA A 127 -13.41 -13.75 22.73
N ALA A 128 -12.09 -13.61 22.71
CA ALA A 128 -11.37 -12.78 21.75
C ALA A 128 -11.56 -13.26 20.30
N ARG A 129 -11.57 -14.59 20.05
CA ARG A 129 -11.93 -15.12 18.72
C ARG A 129 -13.33 -14.71 18.30
N GLY A 130 -14.29 -14.73 19.21
CA GLY A 130 -15.66 -14.23 18.98
C GLY A 130 -15.66 -12.74 18.58
N GLN A 131 -14.92 -11.91 19.32
CA GLN A 131 -14.79 -10.48 19.01
C GLN A 131 -14.15 -10.23 17.63
N VAL A 132 -13.12 -10.99 17.26
CA VAL A 132 -12.53 -10.91 15.92
C VAL A 132 -13.56 -11.26 14.85
N ARG A 133 -14.38 -12.31 15.04
CA ARG A 133 -15.44 -12.66 14.08
C ARG A 133 -16.45 -11.52 13.86
N GLU A 134 -16.81 -10.77 14.89
CA GLU A 134 -17.70 -9.61 14.74
C GLU A 134 -17.06 -8.49 13.89
N TYR A 135 -15.76 -8.25 14.07
CA TYR A 135 -15.03 -7.32 13.19
C TYR A 135 -14.92 -7.83 11.75
N LEU A 136 -14.69 -9.13 11.57
CA LEU A 136 -14.67 -9.75 10.23
C LEU A 136 -16.04 -9.63 9.55
N LYS A 137 -17.15 -9.73 10.27
CA LYS A 137 -18.49 -9.50 9.71
C LYS A 137 -18.64 -8.10 9.13
N ARG A 138 -18.14 -7.07 9.83
CA ARG A 138 -18.13 -5.68 9.33
C ARG A 138 -17.26 -5.53 8.07
N LEU A 139 -16.08 -6.15 8.06
CA LEU A 139 -15.16 -6.12 6.92
C LEU A 139 -15.71 -6.88 5.70
N ASP A 140 -16.39 -8.01 5.92
CA ASP A 140 -17.03 -8.78 4.87
C ASP A 140 -18.15 -7.97 4.19
N ALA A 141 -19.01 -7.34 4.99
CA ALA A 141 -20.05 -6.45 4.48
C ALA A 141 -19.46 -5.26 3.69
N GLN A 142 -18.34 -4.68 4.15
CA GLN A 142 -17.66 -3.59 3.45
C GLN A 142 -17.15 -4.00 2.06
N LEU A 143 -16.79 -5.28 1.88
CA LEU A 143 -16.31 -5.84 0.62
C LEU A 143 -17.45 -6.33 -0.29
N GLN A 144 -18.71 -6.21 0.12
CA GLN A 144 -19.83 -6.58 -0.75
C GLN A 144 -19.81 -5.73 -2.03
N GLY A 145 -19.72 -6.40 -3.18
CA GLY A 145 -19.63 -5.74 -4.49
C GLY A 145 -18.32 -4.98 -4.75
N ARG A 146 -17.28 -5.18 -3.91
CA ARG A 146 -15.98 -4.50 -4.06
C ARG A 146 -14.83 -5.50 -4.11
N ASP A 147 -13.83 -5.17 -4.90
CA ASP A 147 -12.60 -5.95 -5.00
C ASP A 147 -11.57 -5.60 -3.92
N TRP A 148 -11.60 -4.34 -3.48
CA TRP A 148 -10.67 -3.77 -2.50
C TRP A 148 -11.45 -3.10 -1.37
N LEU A 149 -10.83 -2.99 -0.20
CA LEU A 149 -11.49 -2.53 1.02
C LEU A 149 -12.05 -1.12 0.89
N THR A 150 -11.41 -0.27 0.09
CA THR A 150 -11.84 1.12 -0.17
C THR A 150 -12.34 1.34 -1.60
N GLY A 151 -12.66 0.26 -2.32
CA GLY A 151 -13.08 0.29 -3.72
C GLY A 151 -11.91 0.29 -4.72
N GLN A 152 -10.76 0.83 -4.34
CA GLN A 152 -9.50 0.76 -5.08
C GLN A 152 -8.41 0.14 -4.19
N ARG A 153 -7.36 -0.41 -4.81
CA ARG A 153 -6.21 -0.97 -4.08
C ARG A 153 -5.55 0.13 -3.24
N SER A 154 -5.28 -0.15 -1.98
CA SER A 154 -4.79 0.83 -1.02
C SER A 154 -3.88 0.19 0.04
N ILE A 155 -3.21 1.02 0.82
CA ILE A 155 -2.40 0.57 1.96
C ILE A 155 -3.21 -0.14 3.07
N ALA A 156 -4.55 -0.05 3.06
CA ALA A 156 -5.39 -0.78 4.01
C ALA A 156 -5.51 -2.28 3.67
N ASP A 157 -5.38 -2.63 2.38
CA ASP A 157 -5.59 -4.00 1.90
C ASP A 157 -4.50 -4.98 2.39
N PRO A 158 -3.19 -4.64 2.36
CA PRO A 158 -2.15 -5.48 2.95
C PRO A 158 -2.34 -5.71 4.45
N TYR A 159 -2.82 -4.70 5.19
CA TYR A 159 -3.00 -4.84 6.63
C TYR A 159 -4.20 -5.74 6.96
N LEU A 160 -5.29 -5.63 6.19
CA LEU A 160 -6.40 -6.58 6.26
C LEU A 160 -5.93 -8.00 5.91
N PHE A 161 -5.16 -8.17 4.84
CA PHE A 161 -4.64 -9.48 4.42
C PHE A 161 -3.86 -10.20 5.52
N VAL A 162 -2.98 -9.48 6.22
CA VAL A 162 -2.27 -10.02 7.40
C VAL A 162 -3.25 -10.56 8.45
N MET A 163 -4.29 -9.79 8.79
CA MET A 163 -5.25 -10.19 9.82
C MET A 163 -6.10 -11.38 9.39
N LEU A 164 -6.41 -11.50 8.09
CA LEU A 164 -7.10 -12.67 7.57
C LEU A 164 -6.22 -13.93 7.63
N ARG A 165 -4.92 -13.81 7.36
CA ARG A 165 -3.96 -14.90 7.58
C ARG A 165 -3.94 -15.33 9.05
N TRP A 166 -3.93 -14.37 9.97
CA TRP A 166 -4.01 -14.67 11.40
C TRP A 166 -5.34 -15.32 11.79
N ALA A 167 -6.47 -14.86 11.25
CA ALA A 167 -7.77 -15.45 11.51
C ALA A 167 -7.80 -16.95 11.13
N VAL A 168 -7.20 -17.30 9.99
CA VAL A 168 -7.03 -18.71 9.57
C VAL A 168 -6.11 -19.46 10.54
N GLY A 169 -4.93 -18.92 10.85
CA GLY A 169 -3.94 -19.57 11.72
C GLY A 169 -4.36 -19.71 13.19
N THR A 170 -5.32 -18.91 13.66
CA THR A 170 -5.74 -18.84 15.07
C THR A 170 -7.11 -19.47 15.35
N LYS A 171 -7.64 -20.26 14.40
CA LYS A 171 -8.94 -20.95 14.50
C LYS A 171 -10.16 -20.02 14.58
N VAL A 172 -10.02 -18.74 14.23
CA VAL A 172 -11.18 -17.85 14.00
C VAL A 172 -11.90 -18.27 12.72
N GLY A 173 -11.12 -18.58 11.68
CA GLY A 173 -11.58 -19.04 10.37
C GLY A 173 -12.30 -17.96 9.55
N LEU A 174 -12.56 -18.27 8.28
CA LEU A 174 -13.28 -17.41 7.33
C LEU A 174 -14.60 -18.01 6.83
N HIS A 175 -15.09 -19.07 7.47
CA HIS A 175 -16.37 -19.67 7.12
C HIS A 175 -17.53 -18.70 7.40
N GLY A 176 -18.39 -18.52 6.39
CA GLY A 176 -19.49 -17.54 6.41
C GLY A 176 -19.10 -16.13 5.98
N PHE A 177 -17.86 -15.90 5.54
CA PHE A 177 -17.35 -14.60 5.05
C PHE A 177 -16.86 -14.71 3.61
N ASP A 178 -17.80 -14.84 2.66
CA ASP A 178 -17.47 -15.11 1.25
C ASP A 178 -16.75 -13.93 0.57
N ASN A 179 -17.03 -12.68 0.97
CA ASN A 179 -16.32 -11.52 0.42
C ASN A 179 -14.87 -11.48 0.92
N LEU A 180 -14.64 -11.81 2.20
CA LEU A 180 -13.27 -11.93 2.73
C LEU A 180 -12.50 -13.09 2.11
N ARG A 181 -13.16 -14.22 1.83
CA ARG A 181 -12.55 -15.35 1.11
C ARG A 181 -12.19 -15.00 -0.34
N ARG A 182 -13.02 -14.21 -1.02
CA ARG A 182 -12.69 -13.66 -2.35
C ARG A 182 -11.49 -12.72 -2.26
N PHE A 183 -11.51 -11.79 -1.32
CA PHE A 183 -10.43 -10.82 -1.11
C PHE A 183 -9.09 -11.49 -0.78
N ILE A 184 -9.04 -12.44 0.15
CA ILE A 184 -7.78 -13.12 0.51
C ILE A 184 -7.23 -13.95 -0.67
N SER A 185 -8.11 -14.55 -1.49
CA SER A 185 -7.71 -15.25 -2.71
C SER A 185 -7.09 -14.30 -3.74
N ARG A 186 -7.69 -13.11 -3.93
CA ARG A 186 -7.14 -12.04 -4.78
C ARG A 186 -5.75 -11.61 -4.29
N MET A 187 -5.60 -11.36 -2.98
CA MET A 187 -4.32 -11.00 -2.41
C MET A 187 -3.27 -12.09 -2.60
N HIS A 188 -3.63 -13.38 -2.45
CA HIS A 188 -2.70 -14.48 -2.71
C HIS A 188 -2.26 -14.60 -4.18
N ALA A 189 -3.12 -14.20 -5.12
CA ALA A 189 -2.82 -14.21 -6.56
C ALA A 189 -2.02 -12.97 -7.01
N ASP A 190 -1.86 -11.95 -6.16
CA ASP A 190 -1.11 -10.74 -6.48
C ASP A 190 0.41 -11.02 -6.48
N PRO A 191 1.15 -10.64 -7.55
CA PRO A 191 2.59 -10.90 -7.65
C PRO A 191 3.42 -10.25 -6.55
N GLY A 192 3.08 -9.04 -6.12
CA GLY A 192 3.80 -8.33 -5.06
C GLY A 192 3.56 -8.98 -3.69
N VAL A 193 2.34 -9.43 -3.43
CA VAL A 193 2.05 -10.23 -2.23
C VAL A 193 2.81 -11.54 -2.23
N HIS A 194 2.84 -12.25 -3.37
CA HIS A 194 3.61 -13.49 -3.50
C HIS A 194 5.11 -13.26 -3.26
N ALA A 195 5.69 -12.19 -3.84
CA ALA A 195 7.08 -11.82 -3.63
C ALA A 195 7.39 -11.56 -2.15
N ALA A 196 6.56 -10.76 -1.44
CA ALA A 196 6.72 -10.52 -0.01
C ALA A 196 6.71 -11.84 0.80
N LEU A 197 5.77 -12.74 0.51
CA LEU A 197 5.65 -14.02 1.19
C LEU A 197 6.88 -14.91 0.97
N MET A 198 7.39 -14.98 -0.26
CA MET A 198 8.60 -15.75 -0.60
C MET A 198 9.84 -15.24 0.14
N ILE A 199 9.94 -13.92 0.35
CA ILE A 199 11.02 -13.32 1.15
C ILE A 199 10.87 -13.72 2.62
N GLU A 200 9.66 -13.66 3.19
CA GLU A 200 9.43 -14.05 4.59
C GLU A 200 9.68 -15.54 4.84
N GLU A 201 9.39 -16.39 3.85
CA GLU A 201 9.65 -17.82 3.86
C GLU A 201 11.14 -18.16 3.64
N SER A 202 12.00 -17.14 3.49
CA SER A 202 13.46 -17.27 3.27
C SER A 202 13.83 -18.03 1.98
N LEU A 203 12.89 -18.10 1.02
CA LEU A 203 13.10 -18.76 -0.27
C LEU A 203 13.73 -17.82 -1.31
N ALA A 204 13.75 -16.51 -1.05
CA ALA A 204 14.43 -15.52 -1.88
C ALA A 204 14.92 -14.31 -1.04
N PRO A 205 16.22 -14.16 -0.74
CA PRO A 205 16.71 -12.94 -0.12
C PRO A 205 16.55 -11.75 -1.09
N ARG A 206 15.83 -10.71 -0.67
CA ARG A 206 15.67 -9.49 -1.48
C ARG A 206 16.85 -8.55 -1.25
N SER A 207 17.79 -8.55 -2.19
CA SER A 207 18.89 -7.57 -2.27
C SER A 207 18.83 -6.70 -3.54
N THR A 208 17.90 -6.98 -4.47
CA THR A 208 17.78 -6.27 -5.75
C THR A 208 16.31 -6.17 -6.21
N ALA A 209 16.00 -5.16 -7.01
CA ALA A 209 14.63 -4.77 -7.39
C ALA A 209 13.93 -5.79 -8.32
N PRO A 210 12.62 -6.05 -8.14
CA PRO A 210 11.81 -6.80 -9.10
C PRO A 210 11.44 -5.93 -10.32
N PRO A 211 10.77 -6.49 -11.35
CA PRO A 211 10.28 -5.70 -12.49
C PRO A 211 9.23 -4.69 -11.98
N GLY A 212 9.68 -3.45 -11.78
CA GLY A 212 8.88 -2.34 -11.27
C GLY A 212 8.43 -1.39 -12.39
N VAL A 213 7.63 -0.39 -11.97
CA VAL A 213 7.27 0.84 -12.70
C VAL A 213 8.33 1.20 -13.76
N PRO A 214 7.94 1.45 -15.03
CA PRO A 214 8.88 1.76 -16.12
C PRO A 214 9.96 2.75 -15.70
N ASP A 215 11.21 2.50 -16.08
CA ASP A 215 12.37 3.33 -15.69
C ASP A 215 12.16 4.83 -15.93
N GLN A 216 11.43 5.15 -17.00
CA GLN A 216 11.01 6.49 -17.36
C GLN A 216 10.20 7.18 -16.25
N LEU A 217 9.21 6.50 -15.68
CA LEU A 217 8.40 7.03 -14.58
C LEU A 217 9.20 7.16 -13.28
N ARG A 218 10.17 6.27 -13.04
CA ARG A 218 11.09 6.41 -11.89
C ARG A 218 11.96 7.67 -11.99
N ARG A 219 12.52 7.94 -13.16
CA ARG A 219 13.33 9.15 -13.41
C ARG A 219 12.50 10.42 -13.29
N LEU A 220 11.27 10.39 -13.80
CA LEU A 220 10.36 11.52 -13.70
C LEU A 220 9.97 11.81 -12.25
N ASP A 221 9.59 10.79 -11.48
CA ASP A 221 9.25 10.91 -10.05
C ASP A 221 10.41 11.50 -9.24
N ALA A 222 11.65 11.07 -9.50
CA ALA A 222 12.84 11.65 -8.85
C ALA A 222 12.99 13.16 -9.14
N ARG A 223 12.81 13.60 -10.39
CA ARG A 223 12.90 15.02 -10.77
C ARG A 223 11.78 15.87 -10.16
N VAL A 224 10.56 15.34 -10.14
CA VAL A 224 9.38 15.98 -9.54
C VAL A 224 9.53 16.09 -8.02
N ARG A 225 10.14 15.11 -7.36
CA ARG A 225 10.48 15.19 -5.92
C ARG A 225 11.52 16.25 -5.59
N GLU A 226 12.41 16.59 -6.53
CA GLU A 226 13.37 17.68 -6.36
C GLU A 226 12.77 19.08 -6.66
N ASP A 227 11.46 19.16 -6.91
CA ASP A 227 10.75 20.39 -7.28
C ASP A 227 11.32 21.05 -8.54
N ARG A 228 11.89 20.23 -9.44
CA ARG A 228 12.40 20.69 -10.74
C ARG A 228 11.30 20.55 -11.79
N PRO A 229 10.75 21.66 -12.33
CA PRO A 229 9.83 21.61 -13.45
C PRO A 229 10.46 20.78 -14.58
N THR A 230 9.68 19.82 -15.08
CA THR A 230 10.19 18.87 -16.05
C THR A 230 9.33 18.90 -17.29
N THR A 231 9.86 19.53 -18.33
CA THR A 231 9.30 19.50 -19.68
C THR A 231 9.88 18.32 -20.45
N LEU A 232 9.02 17.57 -21.12
CA LEU A 232 9.37 16.50 -22.04
C LEU A 232 8.35 16.42 -23.19
N GLU A 233 8.73 15.74 -24.26
CA GLU A 233 7.80 15.41 -25.34
C GLU A 233 7.19 14.03 -25.10
N GLY A 234 5.98 13.81 -25.61
CA GLY A 234 5.35 12.51 -25.60
C GLY A 234 4.23 12.41 -26.61
N GLU A 235 3.65 11.23 -26.70
CA GLU A 235 2.55 10.93 -27.60
C GLU A 235 1.36 10.37 -26.82
N VAL A 236 0.19 10.98 -27.00
CA VAL A 236 -1.09 10.46 -26.52
C VAL A 236 -1.59 9.44 -27.53
N ILE A 237 -1.58 8.16 -27.15
CA ILE A 237 -1.97 7.02 -28.00
C ILE A 237 -3.38 6.56 -27.66
N GLY A 238 -3.70 6.51 -26.37
CA GLY A 238 -4.96 6.03 -25.82
C GLY A 238 -5.95 7.15 -25.53
N THR A 239 -6.95 6.83 -24.70
CA THR A 239 -7.88 7.81 -24.16
C THR A 239 -7.30 8.40 -22.88
N VAL A 240 -7.12 9.72 -22.88
CA VAL A 240 -6.67 10.51 -21.72
C VAL A 240 -7.75 11.54 -21.45
N GLU A 241 -8.30 11.55 -20.25
CA GLU A 241 -9.42 12.44 -19.89
C GLU A 241 -8.96 13.52 -18.91
N TYR A 242 -9.51 14.71 -19.06
CA TYR A 242 -9.35 15.84 -18.15
C TYR A 242 -10.69 16.54 -17.94
N SER A 243 -10.82 17.27 -16.83
CA SER A 243 -12.00 18.09 -16.51
C SER A 243 -11.56 19.49 -16.11
N GLU A 244 -12.26 20.50 -16.61
CA GLU A 244 -12.11 21.89 -16.18
C GLU A 244 -12.99 22.11 -14.94
N GLY A 245 -12.41 21.96 -13.73
CA GLY A 245 -13.16 22.03 -12.47
C GLY A 245 -14.18 20.88 -12.34
N ASP A 246 -15.42 21.21 -12.01
CA ASP A 246 -16.54 20.25 -11.91
C ASP A 246 -17.22 19.97 -13.28
N GLY A 247 -16.60 20.40 -14.38
CA GLY A 247 -17.11 20.23 -15.74
C GLY A 247 -17.09 18.78 -16.23
N ALA A 248 -17.87 18.51 -17.29
CA ALA A 248 -17.90 17.21 -17.93
C ALA A 248 -16.49 16.79 -18.44
N PRO A 249 -16.14 15.48 -18.37
CA PRO A 249 -14.87 14.99 -18.87
C PRO A 249 -14.68 15.32 -20.36
N ARG A 250 -13.47 15.72 -20.71
CA ARG A 250 -13.01 15.95 -22.08
C ARG A 250 -11.78 15.09 -22.34
N GLU A 251 -11.57 14.71 -23.60
CA GLU A 251 -10.37 13.96 -23.98
C GLU A 251 -9.23 14.90 -24.40
N VAL A 252 -8.03 14.59 -23.93
CA VAL A 252 -6.79 15.12 -24.51
C VAL A 252 -6.64 14.51 -25.89
N ARG A 253 -6.35 15.36 -26.87
CA ARG A 253 -6.17 14.95 -28.26
C ARG A 253 -5.04 13.90 -28.37
N ARG A 254 -5.24 12.92 -29.25
CA ARG A 254 -4.21 11.96 -29.65
C ARG A 254 -3.13 12.57 -30.55
N GLY A 255 -1.90 12.09 -30.39
CA GLY A 255 -0.73 12.54 -31.13
C GLY A 255 0.31 13.21 -30.23
N LEU A 256 1.26 13.91 -30.87
CA LEU A 256 2.38 14.54 -30.18
C LEU A 256 1.92 15.71 -29.31
N VAL A 257 2.46 15.75 -28.10
CA VAL A 257 2.20 16.77 -27.07
C VAL A 257 3.51 17.13 -26.36
N GLU A 258 3.64 18.40 -26.02
CA GLU A 258 4.60 18.85 -25.01
C GLU A 258 3.97 18.63 -23.62
N ILE A 259 4.74 18.09 -22.69
CA ILE A 259 4.27 17.68 -21.36
C ILE A 259 5.12 18.40 -20.32
N GLU A 260 4.49 19.30 -19.58
CA GLU A 260 5.10 19.96 -18.42
C GLU A 260 4.59 19.29 -17.14
N VAL A 261 5.52 18.74 -16.35
CA VAL A 261 5.21 17.95 -15.17
C VAL A 261 5.64 18.69 -13.91
N SER A 262 4.70 18.86 -12.99
CA SER A 262 4.90 19.38 -11.63
C SER A 262 4.49 18.34 -10.57
N ARG A 263 4.66 18.67 -9.29
CA ARG A 263 4.15 17.84 -8.18
C ARG A 263 2.63 17.78 -8.12
N MET A 264 1.96 18.82 -8.60
CA MET A 264 0.51 18.97 -8.46
C MET A 264 -0.22 18.49 -9.71
N ASP A 265 0.29 18.86 -10.88
CA ASP A 265 -0.37 18.68 -12.16
C ASP A 265 0.62 18.34 -13.27
N THR A 266 0.05 17.93 -14.38
CA THR A 266 0.73 17.72 -15.65
C THR A 266 -0.07 18.44 -16.71
N VAL A 267 0.63 19.30 -17.44
CA VAL A 267 0.05 20.16 -18.47
C VAL A 267 0.50 19.63 -19.82
N PHE A 268 -0.46 19.28 -20.67
CA PHE A 268 -0.26 18.93 -22.06
C PHE A 268 -0.47 20.17 -22.92
N SER A 269 0.44 20.44 -23.83
CA SER A 269 0.32 21.51 -24.82
C SER A 269 0.50 20.92 -26.21
N TRP A 270 -0.34 21.33 -27.16
CA TRP A 270 -0.21 20.96 -28.57
C TRP A 270 -0.52 22.12 -29.48
N SER A 271 0.16 22.16 -30.63
CA SER A 271 -0.10 23.13 -31.68
C SER A 271 -0.03 22.47 -33.06
N ASP A 272 -1.01 22.77 -33.91
CA ASP A 272 -0.93 22.51 -35.36
C ASP A 272 -1.15 23.82 -36.15
N GLU A 273 -1.18 23.73 -37.48
CA GLU A 273 -1.29 24.88 -38.38
C GLU A 273 -2.51 25.77 -38.10
N ASN A 274 -3.55 25.26 -37.44
CA ASN A 274 -4.82 25.97 -37.25
C ASN A 274 -5.25 26.08 -35.78
N TYR A 275 -4.63 25.36 -34.84
CA TYR A 275 -5.11 25.26 -33.47
C TYR A 275 -3.98 25.17 -32.44
N ARG A 276 -4.16 25.83 -31.30
CA ARG A 276 -3.36 25.61 -30.08
C ARG A 276 -4.30 25.16 -28.96
N GLY A 277 -3.93 24.09 -28.27
CA GLY A 277 -4.70 23.56 -27.14
C GLY A 277 -3.81 23.24 -25.95
N GLN A 278 -4.43 23.28 -24.77
CA GLN A 278 -3.81 22.91 -23.52
C GLN A 278 -4.81 22.12 -22.68
N ALA A 279 -4.31 21.13 -21.93
CA ALA A 279 -5.10 20.40 -20.94
C ALA A 279 -4.24 20.14 -19.72
N ALA A 280 -4.83 20.22 -18.53
CA ALA A 280 -4.14 19.93 -17.27
C ALA A 280 -4.84 18.77 -16.56
N ILE A 281 -4.05 17.82 -16.06
CA ILE A 281 -4.53 16.74 -15.19
C ILE A 281 -3.67 16.65 -13.94
N PRO A 282 -4.18 16.13 -12.81
CA PRO A 282 -3.34 15.82 -11.67
C PRO A 282 -2.17 14.91 -12.07
N PHE A 283 -0.98 15.13 -11.52
CA PHE A 283 0.22 14.33 -11.82
C PHE A 283 -0.02 12.82 -11.62
N GLN A 284 -0.86 12.47 -10.64
CA GLN A 284 -1.27 11.09 -10.37
C GLN A 284 -2.07 10.46 -11.53
N ASN A 285 -2.91 11.24 -12.21
CA ASN A 285 -3.65 10.76 -13.38
C ASN A 285 -2.72 10.60 -14.58
N PHE A 286 -1.79 11.52 -14.78
CA PHE A 286 -0.82 11.45 -15.87
C PHE A 286 -0.01 10.16 -15.84
N THR A 287 0.55 9.85 -14.68
CA THR A 287 1.36 8.63 -14.50
C THR A 287 0.55 7.35 -14.65
N ARG A 288 -0.75 7.35 -14.30
CA ARG A 288 -1.68 6.27 -14.63
C ARG A 288 -1.76 6.06 -16.14
N TYR A 289 -2.01 7.12 -16.91
CA TYR A 289 -2.10 7.02 -18.37
C TYR A 289 -0.80 6.57 -19.04
N VAL A 290 0.36 6.93 -18.49
CA VAL A 290 1.66 6.39 -18.96
C VAL A 290 1.78 4.90 -18.65
N SER A 291 1.40 4.48 -17.43
CA SER A 291 1.46 3.07 -17.01
C SER A 291 0.49 2.17 -17.78
N ASP A 292 -0.69 2.69 -18.10
CA ASP A 292 -1.73 2.02 -18.88
C ASP A 292 -1.39 1.98 -20.40
N GLY A 293 -0.29 2.62 -20.82
CA GLY A 293 0.12 2.72 -22.22
C GLY A 293 -0.71 3.71 -23.06
N ALA A 294 -1.56 4.52 -22.42
CA ALA A 294 -2.32 5.56 -23.09
C ALA A 294 -1.45 6.78 -23.46
N ILE A 295 -0.31 6.96 -22.78
CA ILE A 295 0.69 7.97 -23.10
C ILE A 295 2.07 7.30 -23.19
N ARG A 296 2.80 7.63 -24.25
CA ARG A 296 4.21 7.26 -24.42
C ARG A 296 5.08 8.49 -24.23
N LEU A 297 6.16 8.36 -23.48
CA LEU A 297 7.10 9.45 -23.22
C LEU A 297 8.34 9.28 -24.08
N ASP A 298 8.76 10.36 -24.74
CA ASP A 298 10.00 10.42 -25.49
C ASP A 298 11.10 10.98 -24.56
N TYR A 299 12.23 10.28 -24.51
CA TYR A 299 13.41 10.63 -23.71
C TYR A 299 14.65 10.66 -24.58
#